data_AF-A4BFI7-F1
#
_entry.id   AF-A4BFI7-F1
#
_cell.length_a   1.000
_cell.length_b   1.000
_cell.length_c   1.000
_cell.angle_alpha   90.00
_cell.angle_beta   90.00
_cell.angle_gamma   90.00
#
_symmetry.space_group_name_H-M   'P 1'
#
loop_
_entity.id
_entity.type
_entity.pdbx_description
1 polymer ?
#
loop_
_entity_poly.entity_id
_entity_poly.type
_entity_poly.pdbx_seq_one_letter_code
_entity_poly.pdbx_strand_id
1 'polypeptide(L)'
;MRVVPANRLLIQPTVQLSWIRQHGDLEFVVAKDVQDRFLRAWTRYRASDHPSLAAFLADDQTLELALHEDDAVFALLTGADTIESALGPLRMATHQPNLTWTLT
;
A
#
# COMPACT_ATOMS: atom_id res chain seq x y z
N MET A 1 15.00 -2.70 -8.37
CA MET A 1 13.58 -2.37 -8.63
C MET A 1 12.84 -3.51 -9.33
N ARG A 2 11.73 -3.97 -8.76
CA ARG A 2 10.81 -4.97 -9.32
C ARG A 2 9.53 -4.29 -9.79
N VAL A 3 9.18 -4.47 -11.06
CA VAL A 3 7.89 -4.00 -11.60
C VAL A 3 6.78 -4.99 -11.24
N VAL A 4 5.69 -4.47 -10.68
CA VAL A 4 4.49 -5.19 -10.25
C VAL A 4 3.32 -4.73 -11.12
N PRO A 5 2.89 -5.53 -12.11
CA PRO A 5 1.72 -5.19 -12.91
C PRO A 5 0.43 -5.25 -12.07
N ALA A 6 -0.60 -4.48 -12.45
CA ALA A 6 -1.88 -4.41 -11.72
C ALA A 6 -2.50 -5.79 -11.41
N ASN A 7 -2.42 -6.76 -12.34
CA ASN A 7 -2.94 -8.11 -12.13
C ASN A 7 -2.16 -8.94 -11.10
N ARG A 8 -1.01 -8.46 -10.63
CA ARG A 8 -0.21 -9.05 -9.55
C ARG A 8 -0.32 -8.26 -8.26
N LEU A 9 -1.18 -7.25 -8.19
CA LEU A 9 -1.35 -6.45 -6.99
C LEU A 9 -2.02 -7.24 -5.86
N LEU A 10 -3.02 -8.06 -6.20
CA LEU A 10 -3.83 -8.86 -5.26
C LEU A 10 -3.11 -10.13 -4.75
N ILE A 11 -1.81 -10.27 -5.00
CA ILE A 11 -1.03 -11.36 -4.40
C ILE A 11 -0.90 -11.12 -2.89
N GLN A 12 -0.64 -12.19 -2.15
CA GLN A 12 -0.43 -12.10 -0.70
C GLN A 12 0.65 -11.06 -0.36
N PRO A 13 0.44 -10.18 0.66
CA PRO A 13 1.41 -9.14 1.07
C PRO A 13 2.82 -9.68 1.35
N THR A 14 2.92 -10.93 1.81
CA THR A 14 4.19 -11.63 2.04
C THR A 14 5.04 -11.79 0.77
N VAL A 15 4.42 -11.86 -0.41
CA VAL A 15 5.14 -11.91 -1.69
C VAL A 15 5.75 -10.55 -2.01
N GLN A 16 5.01 -9.46 -1.77
CA GLN A 16 5.53 -8.10 -1.93
C GLN A 16 6.70 -7.84 -0.96
N LEU A 17 6.58 -8.31 0.29
CA LEU A 17 7.67 -8.28 1.26
C LEU A 17 8.91 -9.04 0.77
N SER A 18 8.74 -10.24 0.20
CA SER A 18 9.85 -11.01 -0.37
C SER A 18 10.52 -10.25 -1.52
N TRP A 19 9.73 -9.65 -2.41
CA TRP A 19 10.25 -8.89 -3.54
C TRP A 19 11.02 -7.64 -3.11
N ILE A 20 10.52 -6.86 -2.15
CA ILE A 20 11.24 -5.65 -1.72
C ILE A 20 12.55 -5.99 -1.00
N ARG A 21 12.60 -7.10 -0.24
CA ARG A 21 13.86 -7.62 0.34
C ARG A 21 14.88 -7.98 -0.73
N GLN A 22 14.44 -8.58 -1.84
CA GLN A 22 15.33 -9.02 -2.91
C GLN A 22 15.78 -7.88 -3.81
N HIS A 23 14.93 -6.87 -4.02
CA HIS A 23 15.12 -5.89 -5.08
C HIS A 23 15.29 -4.44 -4.61
N GLY A 24 15.12 -4.18 -3.31
CA GLY A 24 15.20 -2.86 -2.67
C GLY A 24 13.97 -1.97 -2.92
N ASP A 25 13.44 -2.00 -4.13
CA ASP A 25 12.33 -1.17 -4.59
C ASP A 25 11.26 -1.98 -5.31
N LEU A 26 10.00 -1.58 -5.14
CA LEU A 26 8.86 -2.06 -5.91
C LEU A 26 8.27 -0.90 -6.72
N GLU A 27 7.91 -1.18 -7.97
CA GLU A 27 7.21 -0.23 -8.85
C GLU A 27 5.88 -0.85 -9.30
N PHE A 28 4.77 -0.33 -8.82
CA PHE A 28 3.43 -0.79 -9.13
C PHE A 28 2.87 -0.05 -10.33
N VAL A 29 2.49 -0.78 -11.38
CA VAL A 29 1.81 -0.21 -12.55
C VAL A 29 0.32 -0.13 -12.24
N VAL A 30 -0.12 1.02 -11.70
CA VAL A 30 -1.49 1.25 -11.23
C VAL A 30 -1.99 2.63 -11.66
N ALA A 31 -3.26 2.73 -12.02
CA ALA A 31 -3.84 3.96 -12.52
C ALA A 31 -3.78 5.10 -11.47
N LYS A 32 -3.72 6.35 -11.94
CA LYS A 32 -3.49 7.52 -11.08
C LYS A 32 -4.55 7.67 -9.98
N ASP A 33 -5.81 7.37 -10.29
CA ASP A 33 -6.91 7.37 -9.33
C ASP A 33 -6.66 6.40 -8.17
N VAL A 34 -6.17 5.19 -8.47
CA VAL A 34 -5.78 4.19 -7.45
C VAL A 34 -4.62 4.71 -6.60
N GLN A 35 -3.61 5.33 -7.23
CA GLN A 35 -2.47 5.94 -6.51
C GLN A 35 -2.94 7.03 -5.54
N ASP A 36 -3.78 7.96 -6.02
CA ASP A 36 -4.28 9.08 -5.23
C ASP A 36 -5.20 8.60 -4.09
N ARG A 37 -6.04 7.58 -4.33
CA ARG A 37 -6.86 6.93 -3.29
C ARG A 37 -6.00 6.24 -2.24
N PHE A 38 -4.99 5.49 -2.66
CA PHE A 38 -4.06 4.81 -1.77
C PHE A 38 -3.31 5.80 -0.88
N LEU A 39 -2.69 6.83 -1.47
CA LEU A 39 -1.94 7.82 -0.69
C LEU A 39 -2.84 8.51 0.34
N ARG A 40 -4.07 8.89 -0.04
CA ARG A 40 -5.03 9.48 0.89
C ARG A 40 -5.36 8.53 2.06
N ALA A 41 -5.65 7.27 1.76
CA ALA A 41 -5.96 6.28 2.78
C ALA A 41 -4.74 6.00 3.69
N TRP A 42 -3.55 5.86 3.12
CA TRP A 42 -2.31 5.64 3.84
C TRP A 42 -1.98 6.82 4.77
N THR A 43 -2.05 8.06 4.27
CA THR A 43 -1.83 9.25 5.10
C THR A 43 -2.84 9.32 6.25
N ARG A 44 -4.12 9.03 6.01
CA ARG A 44 -5.14 9.02 7.06
C ARG A 44 -4.86 7.94 8.11
N TYR A 45 -4.48 6.74 7.69
CA TYR A 45 -4.08 5.65 8.59
C TYR A 45 -2.88 6.05 9.44
N ARG A 46 -1.80 6.57 8.83
CA ARG A 46 -0.57 6.96 9.53
C ARG A 46 -0.72 8.16 10.47
N ALA A 47 -1.72 9.00 10.24
CA ALA A 47 -2.07 10.10 11.12
C ALA A 47 -3.05 9.71 12.23
N SER A 48 -3.58 8.48 12.21
CA SER A 48 -4.51 7.99 13.22
C SER A 48 -3.79 7.30 14.37
N ASP A 49 -4.41 7.31 15.55
CA ASP A 49 -3.89 6.61 16.75
C ASP A 49 -4.23 5.10 16.75
N HIS A 50 -4.64 4.54 15.61
CA HIS A 50 -5.00 3.13 15.52
C HIS A 50 -3.77 2.24 15.69
N PRO A 51 -3.86 1.15 16.49
CA PRO A 51 -2.72 0.28 16.77
C PRO A 51 -2.36 -0.65 15.59
N SER A 52 -3.22 -0.77 14.58
CA SER A 52 -2.98 -1.58 13.38
C SER A 52 -3.90 -1.17 12.23
N LEU A 53 -3.57 -1.60 11.01
CA LEU A 53 -4.41 -1.41 9.84
C LEU A 53 -5.78 -2.08 10.01
N ALA A 54 -5.83 -3.27 10.65
CA ALA A 54 -7.10 -3.96 10.90
C ALA A 54 -8.01 -3.15 11.84
N ALA A 55 -7.45 -2.51 12.87
CA ALA A 55 -8.22 -1.63 13.76
C ALA A 55 -8.70 -0.38 13.01
N PHE A 56 -7.86 0.23 12.18
CA PHE A 56 -8.23 1.36 11.32
C PHE A 56 -9.39 1.00 10.38
N LEU A 57 -9.33 -0.15 9.73
CA LEU A 57 -10.37 -0.60 8.78
C LEU A 57 -11.71 -0.96 9.45
N ALA A 58 -11.70 -1.27 10.75
CA ALA A 58 -12.89 -1.60 11.51
C ALA A 58 -13.60 -0.37 12.09
N ASP A 59 -12.98 0.82 12.02
CA ASP A 59 -13.57 2.07 12.48
C ASP A 59 -14.60 2.58 11.45
N ASP A 60 -15.83 2.79 11.90
CA ASP A 60 -16.94 3.31 11.08
C ASP A 60 -16.61 4.66 10.44
N GLN A 61 -15.71 5.46 11.02
CA GLN A 61 -15.26 6.73 10.40
C GLN A 61 -14.40 6.52 9.14
N THR A 62 -13.94 5.28 8.88
CA THR A 62 -13.18 4.93 7.69
C THR A 62 -14.04 4.38 6.56
N LEU A 63 -15.35 4.18 6.79
CA LEU A 63 -16.32 3.77 5.77
C LEU A 63 -16.35 4.75 4.57
N GLU A 64 -16.07 6.04 4.81
CA GLU A 64 -15.97 7.07 3.77
C GLU A 64 -14.89 6.79 2.71
N LEU A 65 -13.88 5.97 3.04
CA LEU A 65 -12.83 5.58 2.08
C LEU A 65 -13.29 4.46 1.11
N ALA A 66 -14.42 3.81 1.42
CA ALA A 66 -15.02 2.72 0.64
C ALA A 66 -13.99 1.64 0.25
N LEU A 67 -13.09 1.28 1.17
CA LEU A 67 -12.00 0.32 0.92
C LEU A 67 -12.49 -1.10 0.66
N HIS A 68 -13.69 -1.44 1.13
CA HIS A 68 -14.34 -2.72 0.86
C HIS A 68 -14.79 -2.87 -0.61
N GLU A 69 -14.83 -1.78 -1.38
CA GLU A 69 -15.17 -1.78 -2.81
C GLU A 69 -13.93 -1.62 -3.72
N ASP A 70 -12.73 -1.46 -3.14
CA ASP A 70 -11.48 -1.23 -3.89
C ASP A 70 -10.37 -2.19 -3.47
N ASP A 71 -10.39 -3.37 -4.10
CA ASP A 71 -9.40 -4.43 -3.89
C ASP A 71 -7.95 -3.93 -4.12
N ALA A 72 -7.75 -3.00 -5.06
CA ALA A 72 -6.43 -2.52 -5.41
C ALA A 72 -5.85 -1.63 -4.30
N VAL A 73 -6.63 -0.67 -3.82
CA VAL A 73 -6.22 0.19 -2.70
C VAL A 73 -6.04 -0.63 -1.43
N PHE A 74 -6.93 -1.58 -1.17
CA PHE A 74 -6.81 -2.48 -0.03
C PHE A 74 -5.52 -3.32 -0.09
N ALA A 75 -5.18 -3.89 -1.25
CA ALA A 75 -3.95 -4.64 -1.44
C ALA A 75 -2.70 -3.78 -1.27
N LEU A 76 -2.72 -2.53 -1.72
CA LEU A 76 -1.62 -1.59 -1.50
C LEU A 76 -1.46 -1.23 0.00
N LEU A 77 -2.56 -0.99 0.71
CA LEU A 77 -2.52 -0.68 2.15
C LEU A 77 -1.96 -1.85 2.97
N THR A 78 -2.50 -3.06 2.76
CA THR A 78 -2.04 -4.26 3.45
C THR A 78 -0.60 -4.61 3.13
N GLY A 79 -0.18 -4.41 1.87
CA GLY A 79 1.20 -4.53 1.42
C GLY A 79 2.15 -3.58 2.14
N ALA A 80 1.84 -2.29 2.14
CA ALA A 80 2.64 -1.26 2.79
C ALA A 80 2.75 -1.48 4.30
N ASP A 81 1.63 -1.78 4.98
CA ASP A 81 1.59 -2.07 6.41
C ASP A 81 2.43 -3.30 6.78
N THR A 82 2.32 -4.37 5.99
CA THR A 82 3.12 -5.59 6.18
C THR A 82 4.61 -5.32 6.03
N ILE A 83 4.99 -4.55 5.00
CA ILE A 83 6.39 -4.23 4.74
C ILE A 83 6.95 -3.34 5.83
N GLU A 84 6.25 -2.27 6.21
CA GLU A 84 6.74 -1.36 7.24
C GLU A 84 6.86 -2.04 8.61
N SER A 85 5.89 -2.89 8.97
CA SER A 85 5.96 -3.68 10.20
C SER A 85 7.16 -4.61 10.25
N ALA A 86 7.63 -5.08 9.09
CA ALA A 86 8.70 -6.07 9.00
C ALA A 86 10.10 -5.46 8.74
N LEU A 87 10.18 -4.34 8.03
CA LEU A 87 11.43 -3.79 7.50
C LEU A 87 11.68 -2.31 7.87
N GLY A 88 10.70 -1.63 8.47
CA GLY A 88 10.78 -0.19 8.75
C GLY A 88 10.17 0.68 7.65
N PRO A 89 10.26 2.01 7.79
CA PRO A 89 9.50 2.96 6.99
C PRO A 89 9.71 2.82 5.47
N LEU A 90 8.63 3.03 4.72
CA LEU A 90 8.65 3.10 3.27
C LEU A 90 8.64 4.55 2.80
N ARG A 91 9.57 4.87 1.91
CA ARG A 91 9.43 6.05 1.06
C ARG A 91 8.54 5.70 -0.12
N MET A 92 7.46 6.46 -0.28
CA MET A 92 6.52 6.30 -1.39
C MET A 92 6.64 7.47 -2.35
N ALA A 93 6.67 7.18 -3.65
CA ALA A 93 6.71 8.18 -4.71
C ALA A 93 5.72 7.82 -5.81
N THR A 94 5.05 8.83 -6.37
CA THR A 94 4.14 8.68 -7.51
C THR A 94 4.74 9.32 -8.75
N HIS A 95 4.77 8.58 -9.84
CA HIS A 95 5.02 9.09 -11.20
C HIS A 95 3.98 8.49 -12.13
N GLN A 96 3.68 9.09 -13.28
CA GLN A 96 2.70 8.46 -14.17
C GLN A 96 3.37 7.34 -14.98
N PRO A 97 2.83 6.11 -15.05
CA PRO A 97 1.62 5.57 -14.39
C PRO A 97 1.92 4.68 -13.17
N ASN A 98 3.00 4.92 -12.43
CA ASN A 98 3.50 4.00 -11.42
C ASN A 98 3.58 4.60 -10.00
N LEU A 99 3.35 3.74 -9.02
CA LEU A 99 3.62 4.01 -7.61
C LEU A 99 4.90 3.25 -7.22
N THR A 100 5.88 3.92 -6.64
CA THR A 100 7.11 3.28 -6.18
C THR A 100 7.19 3.26 -4.66
N TRP A 101 7.61 2.12 -4.13
CA TRP A 101 7.98 1.92 -2.73
C TRP A 101 9.47 1.62 -2.63
N THR A 102 10.16 2.37 -1.76
CA THR A 102 11.59 2.22 -1.47
C THR A 102 11.79 2.12 0.04
N LEU A 103 12.64 1.20 0.49
CA LEU A 103 13.08 1.14 1.89
C LEU A 103 13.96 2.35 2.23
N THR A 104 13.73 2.99 3.39
CA THR A 104 14.56 4.10 3.89
C THR A 104 15.76 3.64 4.68
#